data_AF-A0A1A8EFQ0-F1
#
_entry.id   AF-A0A1A8EFQ0-F1
#
_cell.length_a   1.000
_cell.length_b   1.000
_cell.length_c   1.000
_cell.angle_alpha   90.00
_cell.angle_beta   90.00
_cell.angle_gamma   90.00
#
_symmetry.space_group_name_H-M   'P 1'
#
loop_
_entity.id
_entity.type
_entity.pdbx_description
1 polymer ?
#
loop_
_entity_poly.entity_id
_entity_poly.type
_entity_poly.pdbx_seq_one_letter_code
_entity_poly.pdbx_strand_id
1 'polypeptide(L)' 'MDVTLSELLASFMESPLVVWVKTLGPLGSCEDIGSEEPVSMYMELVDGVFLHKI' A
#
# COMPACT_ATOMS: atom_id res chain seq x y z
N MET A 1 -7.53 23.44 -4.88
CA MET A 1 -6.30 22.99 -4.22
C MET A 1 -5.75 21.88 -5.07
N ASP A 2 -4.52 22.04 -5.55
CA ASP A 2 -3.79 20.97 -6.23
C ASP A 2 -3.38 19.94 -5.18
N VAL A 3 -4.02 18.78 -5.21
CA VAL A 3 -3.63 17.66 -4.34
C VAL A 3 -2.25 17.18 -4.77
N THR A 4 -1.33 17.06 -3.84
CA THR A 4 0.01 16.54 -4.11
C THR A 4 -0.03 15.02 -4.30
N LEU A 5 0.89 14.49 -5.10
CA LEU A 5 1.01 13.05 -5.32
C LEU A 5 1.18 12.29 -3.99
N SER A 6 1.92 12.86 -3.04
CA SER A 6 2.14 12.27 -1.72
C SER A 6 0.85 12.15 -0.91
N GLU A 7 -0.02 13.15 -0.95
CA GLU A 7 -1.33 13.12 -0.28
C GLU A 7 -2.27 12.09 -0.93
N LEU A 8 -2.25 11.97 -2.25
CA LEU A 8 -3.04 10.97 -2.97
C LEU A 8 -2.58 9.55 -2.62
N LEU A 9 -1.27 9.32 -2.59
CA LEU A 9 -0.69 8.05 -2.20
C LEU A 9 -1.03 7.69 -0.75
N ALA A 10 -0.96 8.65 0.17
CA ALA A 10 -1.35 8.46 1.56
C ALA A 10 -2.83 8.09 1.69
N SER A 11 -3.73 8.83 1.01
CA SER A 11 -5.16 8.52 1.01
C SER A 11 -5.47 7.15 0.39
N PHE A 12 -4.73 6.74 -0.64
CA PHE A 12 -4.84 5.40 -1.22
C PHE A 12 -4.41 4.31 -0.23
N MET A 13 -3.28 4.50 0.48
CA MET A 13 -2.74 3.56 1.46
C MET A 13 -3.66 3.35 2.68
N GLU A 14 -4.49 4.33 3.00
CA GLU A 14 -5.50 4.30 4.07
C GLU A 14 -6.87 3.81 3.58
N SER A 15 -7.04 3.56 2.28
CA SER A 15 -8.33 3.13 1.74
C SER A 15 -8.75 1.78 2.34
N PRO A 16 -10.06 1.54 2.55
CA PRO A 16 -10.56 0.30 3.17
C PRO A 16 -10.07 -0.97 2.47
N LEU A 17 -9.91 -0.92 1.15
CA LEU A 17 -9.39 -2.04 0.36
C LEU A 17 -7.93 -2.33 0.71
N VAL A 18 -7.07 -1.31 0.69
CA VAL A 18 -5.65 -1.49 1.03
C VAL A 18 -5.47 -1.93 2.48
N VAL A 19 -6.25 -1.36 3.40
CA VAL A 19 -6.29 -1.77 4.80
C VAL A 19 -6.71 -3.23 4.94
N TRP A 20 -7.76 -3.67 4.25
CA TRP A 20 -8.20 -5.07 4.26
C TRP A 20 -7.13 -6.00 3.68
N VAL A 21 -6.52 -5.63 2.54
CA VAL A 21 -5.47 -6.40 1.87
C VAL A 21 -4.24 -6.58 2.79
N LYS A 22 -3.87 -5.56 3.57
CA LYS A 22 -2.82 -5.64 4.61
C LYS A 22 -3.10 -6.69 5.68
N THR A 23 -4.38 -7.03 5.93
CA THR A 23 -4.75 -8.05 6.94
C THR A 23 -4.63 -9.50 6.44
N LEU A 24 -4.52 -9.72 5.12
CA LEU A 24 -4.64 -11.06 4.51
C LEU A 24 -3.31 -11.73 4.22
N GLY A 25 -2.18 -11.04 4.37
CA GLY A 25 -0.89 -11.60 3.98
C GLY A 25 0.31 -10.79 4.46
N PRO A 26 1.53 -11.22 4.08
CA PRO A 26 2.80 -10.67 4.57
C PRO A 26 3.03 -9.18 4.30
N LEU A 27 2.19 -8.52 3.50
CA LEU A 27 2.23 -7.07 3.28
C LEU A 27 2.09 -6.26 4.58
N GLY A 28 1.44 -6.80 5.61
CA GLY A 28 1.30 -6.14 6.91
C GLY A 28 2.50 -6.32 7.85
N SER A 29 3.50 -7.13 7.49
CA SER A 29 4.65 -7.45 8.35
C SER A 29 5.90 -6.57 8.08
N CYS A 30 5.78 -5.58 7.21
CA CYS A 30 6.79 -4.53 7.03
C CYS A 30 6.72 -3.57 8.24
N GLU A 31 7.25 -4.00 9.38
CA GLU A 31 7.38 -3.18 10.59
C GLU A 31 8.79 -2.57 10.73
N ASP A 32 9.64 -2.65 9.70
CA ASP A 32 10.97 -2.05 9.71
C ASP A 32 11.28 -1.40 8.35
N ILE A 33 11.71 -0.13 8.40
CA ILE A 33 12.39 0.66 7.35
C ILE A 33 11.54 1.71 6.60
N GLY A 34 11.40 2.87 7.26
CA GLY A 34 11.71 4.20 6.73
C GLY A 34 11.19 4.62 5.35
N SER A 35 10.22 5.54 5.33
CA SER A 35 9.89 6.52 4.26
C SER A 35 9.56 6.02 2.84
N GLU A 36 10.01 4.85 2.41
CA GLU A 36 9.86 4.30 1.05
C GLU A 36 8.73 3.24 0.95
N GLU A 37 8.17 2.83 2.10
CA GLU A 37 7.08 1.86 2.24
C GLU A 37 5.82 2.13 1.42
N PRO A 38 5.25 3.35 1.35
CA PRO A 38 3.95 3.54 0.70
C PRO A 38 4.04 3.42 -0.84
N VAL A 39 5.19 3.77 -1.43
CA VAL A 39 5.42 3.62 -2.89
C VAL A 39 5.76 2.17 -3.22
N SER A 40 6.59 1.52 -2.41
CA SER A 40 6.94 0.10 -2.58
C SER A 40 5.70 -0.79 -2.49
N MET A 41 4.88 -0.59 -1.45
CA MET A 41 3.62 -1.31 -1.27
C MET A 41 2.63 -1.02 -2.40
N TYR A 42 2.55 0.23 -2.87
CA TYR A 42 1.76 0.55 -4.05
C TYR A 42 2.21 -0.24 -5.28
N MET A 43 3.52 -0.35 -5.54
CA MET A 43 4.05 -1.13 -6.65
C MET A 43 3.69 -2.62 -6.54
N GLU A 44 3.79 -3.23 -5.35
CA GLU A 44 3.41 -4.63 -5.15
C GLU A 44 1.90 -4.88 -5.34
N LEU A 45 1.06 -3.92 -4.93
CA LEU A 45 -0.39 -3.98 -5.14
C LEU A 45 -0.76 -3.83 -6.63
N VAL A 46 -0.10 -2.92 -7.34
CA VAL A 46 -0.32 -2.66 -8.78
C VAL A 46 0.17 -3.81 -9.65
N ASP A 47 1.29 -4.44 -9.30
CA ASP A 47 1.81 -5.63 -9.99
C ASP A 47 0.83 -6.81 -9.90
N GLY A 48 -0.04 -6.83 -8.87
CA GLY A 48 -1.16 -7.76 -8.77
C GLY A 48 -0.78 -9.22 -8.46
N VAL A 49 0.52 -9.56 -8.49
CA VAL A 49 1.05 -10.87 -8.10
C VAL A 49 0.68 -11.22 -6.66
N PHE A 50 0.67 -10.23 -5.77
CA PHE A 50 0.20 -10.42 -4.39
C PHE A 50 -1.31 -10.66 -4.34
N LEU A 51 -2.10 -9.86 -5.06
CA LEU A 51 -3.56 -9.97 -5.08
C LEU A 51 -4.03 -11.31 -5.67
N HIS A 52 -3.25 -11.92 -6.56
CA HIS A 52 -3.53 -13.26 -7.09
C HIS A 52 -3.39 -14.39 -6.05
N LYS A 53 -2.74 -14.13 -4.91
CA LYS A 53 -2.55 -15.10 -3.81
C LYS A 53 -3.63 -15.02 -2.72
N ILE A 54 -4.39 -13.92 -2.69
CA ILE A 54 -5.55 -13.71 -1.81
C ILE A 54 -6.77 -14.38 -2.45
#